data_AF-A0A4D4MQZ5-F1
#
_entry.id   AF-A0A4D4MQZ5-F1
#
_cell.length_a   1.000
_cell.length_b   1.000
_cell.length_c   1.000
_cell.angle_alpha   90.00
_cell.angle_beta   90.00
_cell.angle_gamma   90.00
#
_symmetry.space_group_name_H-M   'P 1'
#
loop_
_entity.id
_entity.type
_entity.pdbx_description
1 polymer ?
#
loop_
_entity_poly.entity_id
_entity_poly.type
_entity_poly.pdbx_seq_one_letter_code
_entity_poly.pdbx_strand_id
1 'polypeptide(L)'
;MTELHESAGTGPGDAHFTVFTDREDATAVARSFARPGTRILQHASGRPWLVGQWHDQEIVTARAGHTALAVIGCCPIDAVELERQAGRLRDLAELDALARSLPGSFHLVAALDGRLRVQGTASGLRLVFHAPVDGTQVAATRADVLAAALGTDPDEEQLAIRLLWPVPHTLAEAPMWRGITAVSPRTR
;
A
#
# COMPACT_ATOMS: atom_id res chain seq x y z
N MET A 1 -35.85 -6.57 7.54
CA MET A 1 -35.35 -6.52 6.16
C MET A 1 -34.64 -5.18 6.01
N THR A 2 -33.39 -5.14 6.48
CA THR A 2 -32.60 -3.90 6.51
C THR A 2 -31.98 -3.73 5.14
N GLU A 3 -32.35 -2.65 4.45
CA GLU A 3 -31.81 -2.32 3.14
C GLU A 3 -30.28 -2.20 3.23
N LEU A 4 -29.59 -2.93 2.37
CA LEU A 4 -28.16 -2.78 2.13
C LEU A 4 -27.97 -1.39 1.53
N HIS A 5 -27.48 -0.44 2.32
CA HIS A 5 -27.03 0.84 1.81
C HIS A 5 -25.93 0.55 0.79
N GLU A 6 -26.19 0.85 -0.48
CA GLU A 6 -25.19 0.82 -1.53
C GLU A 6 -24.08 1.76 -1.07
N SER A 7 -22.93 1.18 -0.69
CA SER A 7 -21.81 1.96 -0.19
C SER A 7 -21.48 3.00 -1.24
N ALA A 8 -21.54 4.28 -0.87
CA ALA A 8 -20.97 5.34 -1.68
C ALA A 8 -19.59 4.86 -2.13
N GLY A 9 -19.34 4.85 -3.44
CA GLY A 9 -18.06 4.41 -3.98
C GLY A 9 -16.91 5.09 -3.25
N THR A 10 -15.79 4.39 -3.16
CA THR A 10 -14.52 4.82 -2.56
C THR A 10 -14.33 6.34 -2.73
N GLY A 11 -14.52 7.11 -1.64
CA GLY A 11 -14.31 8.55 -1.67
C GLY A 11 -12.81 8.86 -1.72
N PRO A 12 -12.42 10.14 -1.95
CA PRO A 12 -11.02 10.54 -1.92
C PRO A 12 -10.37 10.11 -0.59
N GLY A 13 -9.50 9.10 -0.65
CA GLY A 13 -8.81 8.56 0.53
C GLY A 13 -9.22 7.17 0.99
N ASP A 14 -10.25 6.56 0.41
CA ASP A 14 -10.66 5.18 0.70
C ASP A 14 -9.88 4.14 -0.13
N ALA A 15 -9.02 4.60 -1.04
CA ALA A 15 -8.14 3.75 -1.83
C ALA A 15 -7.32 2.82 -0.93
N HIS A 16 -7.40 1.52 -1.21
CA HIS A 16 -6.59 0.53 -0.53
C HIS A 16 -6.04 -0.50 -1.50
N PHE A 17 -4.84 -0.97 -1.23
CA PHE A 17 -4.18 -1.90 -2.13
C PHE A 17 -3.12 -2.73 -1.40
N THR A 18 -2.76 -3.81 -2.05
CA THR A 18 -1.68 -4.73 -1.71
C THR A 18 -0.66 -4.74 -2.83
N VAL A 19 0.61 -4.94 -2.48
CA VAL A 19 1.75 -4.85 -3.40
C VAL A 19 2.51 -6.17 -3.43
N PHE A 20 2.78 -6.66 -4.64
CA PHE A 20 3.40 -7.95 -4.90
C PHE A 20 4.66 -7.82 -5.74
N THR A 21 5.72 -8.52 -5.35
CA THR A 21 6.96 -8.63 -6.14
C THR A 21 6.70 -9.33 -7.47
N ASP A 22 7.50 -9.06 -8.49
CA ASP A 22 7.42 -9.73 -9.79
C ASP A 22 7.96 -11.17 -9.71
N ARG A 23 7.24 -12.04 -8.98
CA ARG A 23 7.59 -13.43 -8.76
C ARG A 23 6.38 -14.34 -8.96
N GLU A 24 6.64 -15.59 -9.30
CA GLU A 24 5.61 -16.57 -9.56
C GLU A 24 4.81 -16.95 -8.29
N ASP A 25 5.50 -17.16 -7.17
CA ASP A 25 4.87 -17.42 -5.87
C ASP A 25 3.96 -16.26 -5.43
N ALA A 26 4.39 -15.02 -5.64
CA ALA A 26 3.58 -13.84 -5.37
C ALA A 26 2.29 -13.76 -6.21
N THR A 27 2.27 -14.39 -7.39
CA THR A 27 1.05 -14.46 -8.23
C THR A 27 -0.01 -15.36 -7.60
N ALA A 28 0.39 -16.48 -6.98
CA ALA A 28 -0.55 -17.35 -6.28
C ALA A 28 -1.15 -16.62 -5.07
N VAL A 29 -0.31 -15.93 -4.30
CA VAL A 29 -0.71 -15.14 -3.13
C VAL A 29 -1.63 -13.98 -3.53
N ALA A 30 -1.33 -13.26 -4.62
CA ALA A 30 -2.16 -12.15 -5.09
C ALA A 30 -3.63 -12.55 -5.36
N ARG A 31 -3.90 -13.82 -5.68
CA ARG A 31 -5.27 -14.31 -5.90
C ARG A 31 -6.12 -14.29 -4.64
N SER A 32 -5.54 -14.42 -3.44
CA SER A 32 -6.30 -14.34 -2.17
C SER A 32 -6.80 -12.93 -1.88
N PHE A 33 -6.22 -11.92 -2.54
CA PHE A 33 -6.60 -10.51 -2.41
C PHE A 33 -7.58 -10.06 -3.50
N ALA A 34 -7.78 -10.86 -4.54
CA ALA A 34 -8.73 -10.56 -5.60
C ALA A 34 -10.17 -10.79 -5.10
N ARG A 35 -10.95 -9.71 -5.02
CA ARG A 35 -12.37 -9.73 -4.64
C ARG A 35 -13.19 -9.06 -5.75
N PRO A 36 -14.51 -9.28 -5.84
CA PRO A 36 -15.35 -8.49 -6.74
C PRO A 36 -15.10 -6.98 -6.55
N GLY A 37 -14.87 -6.27 -7.65
CA GLY A 37 -14.54 -4.85 -7.64
C GLY A 37 -13.07 -4.49 -7.38
N THR A 38 -12.19 -5.46 -7.07
CA THR A 38 -10.74 -5.17 -7.03
C THR A 38 -10.17 -5.00 -8.43
N ARG A 39 -9.29 -4.03 -8.57
CA ARG A 39 -8.49 -3.73 -9.75
C ARG A 39 -7.11 -4.34 -9.58
N ILE A 40 -6.50 -4.72 -10.71
CA ILE A 40 -5.16 -5.28 -10.75
C ILE A 40 -4.30 -4.44 -11.70
N LEU A 41 -3.19 -3.92 -11.19
CA LEU A 41 -2.10 -3.43 -12.03
C LEU A 41 -1.03 -4.51 -12.12
N GLN A 42 -0.56 -4.76 -13.34
CA GLN A 42 0.42 -5.80 -13.61
C GLN A 42 1.83 -5.21 -13.71
N HIS A 43 2.84 -6.02 -13.40
CA HIS A 43 4.23 -5.84 -13.83
C HIS A 43 4.35 -5.97 -15.35
N ALA A 44 5.51 -5.63 -15.92
CA ALA A 44 5.79 -5.83 -17.35
C ALA A 44 5.74 -7.32 -17.74
N SER A 45 6.01 -8.22 -16.80
CA SER A 45 5.87 -9.67 -16.95
C SER A 45 4.41 -10.15 -17.06
N GLY A 46 3.43 -9.29 -16.80
CA GLY A 46 2.01 -9.66 -16.67
C GLY A 46 1.61 -10.17 -15.29
N ARG A 47 2.56 -10.36 -14.37
CA ARG A 47 2.26 -10.77 -12.98
C ARG A 47 1.64 -9.61 -12.18
N PRO A 48 0.82 -9.87 -11.15
CA PRO A 48 0.24 -8.81 -10.33
C PRO A 48 1.31 -7.95 -9.65
N TRP A 49 1.15 -6.64 -9.74
CA TRP A 49 1.94 -5.65 -9.00
C TRP A 49 1.12 -5.03 -7.87
N LEU A 50 -0.07 -4.54 -8.20
CA LEU A 50 -1.01 -3.96 -7.24
C LEU A 50 -2.35 -4.66 -7.35
N VAL A 51 -2.93 -5.05 -6.22
CA VAL A 51 -4.31 -5.58 -6.14
C VAL A 51 -5.06 -4.80 -5.07
N GLY A 52 -6.19 -4.19 -5.42
CA GLY A 52 -6.94 -3.35 -4.48
C GLY A 52 -8.10 -2.60 -5.10
N GLN A 53 -8.58 -1.57 -4.43
CA GLN A 53 -9.66 -0.71 -4.90
C GLN A 53 -9.22 0.75 -4.82
N TRP A 54 -9.49 1.49 -5.89
CA TRP A 54 -9.20 2.92 -6.02
C TRP A 54 -9.97 3.47 -7.23
N HIS A 55 -10.31 4.75 -7.19
CA HIS A 55 -10.88 5.45 -8.33
C HIS A 55 -9.79 5.78 -9.37
N ASP A 56 -10.16 5.89 -10.65
CA ASP A 56 -9.27 6.38 -11.72
C ASP A 56 -8.61 7.72 -11.41
N GLN A 57 -9.27 8.59 -10.65
CA GLN A 57 -8.74 9.91 -10.29
C GLN A 57 -7.78 9.87 -9.09
N GLU A 58 -7.73 8.74 -8.38
CA GLU A 58 -6.86 8.57 -7.21
C GLU A 58 -5.52 7.95 -7.58
N ILE A 59 -5.29 7.57 -8.84
CA ILE A 59 -4.06 6.88 -9.22
C ILE A 59 -3.42 7.48 -10.47
N VAL A 60 -2.10 7.67 -10.39
CA VAL A 60 -1.25 8.01 -11.53
C VAL A 60 -0.14 6.99 -11.59
N THR A 61 0.05 6.37 -12.75
CA THR A 61 1.10 5.35 -12.96
C THR A 61 2.00 5.73 -14.12
N ALA A 62 3.27 5.40 -14.03
CA ALA A 62 4.21 5.56 -15.14
C ALA A 62 5.23 4.42 -15.19
N ARG A 63 5.81 4.21 -16.38
CA ARG A 63 6.85 3.20 -16.62
C ARG A 63 7.97 3.83 -17.44
N ALA A 64 9.20 3.48 -17.12
CA ALA A 64 10.37 3.83 -17.92
C ALA A 64 11.41 2.70 -17.81
N GLY A 65 11.60 1.94 -18.89
CA GLY A 65 12.46 0.75 -18.88
C GLY A 65 12.02 -0.27 -17.83
N HIS A 66 12.91 -0.62 -16.89
CA HIS A 66 12.64 -1.55 -15.79
C HIS A 66 12.01 -0.89 -14.56
N THR A 67 11.76 0.43 -14.60
CA THR A 67 11.12 1.17 -13.52
C THR A 67 9.62 1.25 -13.74
N ALA A 68 8.83 0.99 -12.70
CA ALA A 68 7.42 1.32 -12.64
C ALA A 68 7.13 2.13 -11.37
N LEU A 69 6.37 3.22 -11.51
CA LEU A 69 5.93 4.08 -10.41
C LEU A 69 4.41 4.17 -10.38
N ALA A 70 3.84 4.19 -9.17
CA ALA A 70 2.44 4.48 -8.93
C ALA A 70 2.31 5.44 -7.76
N VAL A 71 1.55 6.51 -7.97
CA VAL A 71 1.14 7.48 -6.95
C VAL A 71 -0.35 7.28 -6.71
N ILE A 72 -0.74 6.91 -5.49
CA ILE A 72 -2.13 6.62 -5.12
C ILE A 72 -2.58 7.57 -4.01
N GLY A 73 -3.59 8.38 -4.26
CA GLY A 73 -4.17 9.35 -3.33
C GLY A 73 -4.21 10.76 -3.91
N CYS A 74 -4.24 11.76 -3.03
CA CYS A 74 -4.32 13.15 -3.44
C CYS A 74 -2.91 13.71 -3.70
N CYS A 75 -2.51 13.79 -4.96
CA CYS A 75 -1.26 14.39 -5.41
C CYS A 75 -1.45 15.01 -6.80
N PRO A 76 -1.15 16.31 -7.00
CA PRO A 76 -1.28 16.96 -8.30
C PRO A 76 -0.04 16.69 -9.17
N ILE A 77 0.27 15.42 -9.40
CA ILE A 77 1.30 14.99 -10.35
C ILE A 77 0.61 14.38 -11.57
N ASP A 78 1.07 14.70 -12.76
CA ASP A 78 0.57 14.09 -13.99
C ASP A 78 1.45 12.90 -14.43
N ALA A 79 0.95 12.13 -15.41
CA ALA A 79 1.62 10.94 -15.89
C ALA A 79 2.97 11.24 -16.57
N VAL A 80 3.10 12.39 -17.25
CA VAL A 80 4.31 12.79 -17.98
C VAL A 80 5.43 13.11 -17.00
N GLU A 81 5.12 13.87 -15.94
CA GLU A 81 6.05 14.18 -14.87
C GLU A 81 6.45 12.89 -14.13
N LEU A 82 5.49 12.01 -13.81
CA LEU A 82 5.80 10.74 -13.15
C LEU A 82 6.67 9.82 -14.02
N GLU A 83 6.48 9.81 -15.34
CA GLU A 83 7.31 9.07 -16.30
C GLU A 83 8.75 9.61 -16.32
N ARG A 84 8.91 10.94 -16.29
CA ARG A 84 10.23 11.58 -16.17
C ARG A 84 10.93 11.15 -14.88
N GLN A 85 10.21 11.07 -13.76
CA GLN A 85 10.76 10.58 -12.49
C GLN A 85 11.15 9.11 -12.58
N ALA A 86 10.31 8.27 -13.19
CA ALA A 86 10.61 6.85 -13.41
C ALA A 86 11.89 6.65 -14.25
N GLY A 87 12.09 7.47 -15.29
CA GLY A 87 13.27 7.40 -16.17
C GLY A 87 14.58 7.82 -15.48
N ARG A 88 14.48 8.63 -14.43
CA ARG A 88 15.63 9.13 -13.64
C ARG A 88 15.96 8.25 -12.44
N LEU A 89 15.01 7.48 -11.93
CA LEU A 89 15.20 6.64 -10.74
C LEU A 89 16.32 5.62 -10.96
N ARG A 90 17.28 5.57 -10.03
CA ARG A 90 18.39 4.58 -10.05
C ARG A 90 18.47 3.75 -8.77
N ASP A 91 17.90 4.25 -7.69
CA ASP A 91 17.79 3.54 -6.42
C ASP A 91 16.39 3.76 -5.84
N LEU A 92 15.81 2.72 -5.25
CA LEU A 92 14.56 2.84 -4.52
C LEU A 92 14.66 3.80 -3.33
N ALA A 93 15.83 4.03 -2.76
CA ALA A 93 16.04 5.05 -1.72
C ALA A 93 15.71 6.49 -2.19
N GLU A 94 15.78 6.76 -3.50
CA GLU A 94 15.45 8.07 -4.08
C GLU A 94 13.94 8.40 -3.97
N LEU A 95 13.08 7.41 -3.69
CA LEU A 95 11.65 7.65 -3.44
C LEU A 95 11.42 8.61 -2.28
N ASP A 96 12.33 8.69 -1.32
CA ASP A 96 12.20 9.64 -0.21
C ASP A 96 12.34 11.09 -0.66
N ALA A 97 13.24 11.35 -1.61
CA ALA A 97 13.38 12.67 -2.20
C ALA A 97 12.14 13.02 -3.04
N LEU A 98 11.65 12.07 -3.83
CA LEU A 98 10.44 12.25 -4.63
C LEU A 98 9.22 12.52 -3.74
N ALA A 99 8.99 11.70 -2.71
CA ALA A 99 7.89 11.86 -1.77
C ALA A 99 7.94 13.19 -1.00
N ARG A 100 9.13 13.77 -0.77
CA ARG A 100 9.28 15.11 -0.16
C ARG A 100 9.03 16.25 -1.13
N SER A 101 9.28 16.04 -2.43
CA SER A 101 9.11 17.08 -3.46
C SER A 101 7.66 17.27 -3.90
N LEU A 102 6.80 16.27 -3.69
CA LEU A 102 5.43 16.28 -4.16
C LEU A 102 4.47 16.74 -3.04
N PRO A 103 3.55 17.68 -3.32
CA PRO A 103 2.53 18.05 -2.35
C PRO A 103 1.44 16.96 -2.25
N GLY A 104 0.78 16.92 -1.11
CA GLY A 104 -0.43 16.13 -0.91
C GLY A 104 -0.30 14.95 0.06
N SER A 105 -1.25 14.03 -0.05
CA SER A 105 -1.41 12.85 0.82
C SER A 105 -1.67 11.63 -0.03
N PHE A 106 -0.59 10.89 -0.28
CA PHE A 106 -0.56 9.76 -1.19
C PHE A 106 0.37 8.65 -0.70
N HIS A 107 0.21 7.47 -1.27
CA HIS A 107 1.20 6.40 -1.26
C HIS A 107 2.01 6.44 -2.54
N LEU A 108 3.29 6.16 -2.43
CA LEU A 108 4.21 6.00 -3.55
C LEU A 108 4.69 4.55 -3.59
N VAL A 109 4.50 3.90 -4.73
CA VAL A 109 4.96 2.54 -5.00
C VAL A 109 5.95 2.57 -6.14
N ALA A 110 7.07 1.90 -5.96
CA ALA A 110 8.05 1.69 -7.02
C ALA A 110 8.40 0.22 -7.16
N ALA A 111 8.53 -0.19 -8.42
CA ALA A 111 9.25 -1.39 -8.81
C ALA A 111 10.50 -0.98 -9.61
N LEU A 112 11.66 -1.51 -9.22
CA LEU A 112 12.93 -1.29 -9.89
C LEU A 112 13.74 -2.58 -9.82
N ASP A 113 14.11 -3.14 -10.97
CA ASP A 113 14.95 -4.33 -11.08
C ASP A 113 14.48 -5.50 -10.19
N GLY A 114 13.17 -5.76 -10.19
CA GLY A 114 12.53 -6.83 -9.41
C GLY A 114 12.40 -6.55 -7.91
N ARG A 115 12.91 -5.41 -7.42
CA ARG A 115 12.74 -4.94 -6.05
C ARG A 115 11.56 -4.00 -5.95
N LEU A 116 10.97 -3.92 -4.76
CA LEU A 116 9.84 -3.06 -4.47
C LEU A 116 10.14 -2.10 -3.33
N ARG A 117 9.53 -0.92 -3.40
CA ARG A 117 9.37 -0.03 -2.26
C ARG A 117 7.98 0.58 -2.26
N VAL A 118 7.39 0.67 -1.07
CA VAL A 118 6.06 1.23 -0.82
C VAL A 118 6.19 2.16 0.37
N GLN A 119 5.72 3.40 0.25
CA GLN A 119 5.77 4.37 1.35
C GLN A 119 4.63 5.37 1.30
N GLY A 120 4.32 5.97 2.44
CA GLY A 120 3.50 7.17 2.54
C GLY A 120 4.30 8.46 2.44
N THR A 121 3.59 9.60 2.39
CA THR A 121 4.20 10.94 2.48
C THR A 121 4.76 11.25 3.88
N ALA A 122 5.52 12.35 3.99
CA ALA A 122 6.22 12.82 5.20
C ALA A 122 5.36 12.84 6.48
N SER A 123 4.05 13.06 6.35
CA SER A 123 3.12 13.18 7.47
C SER A 123 2.93 11.90 8.29
N GLY A 124 3.30 10.73 7.76
CA GLY A 124 3.07 9.44 8.43
C GLY A 124 1.61 8.98 8.46
N LEU A 125 0.69 9.75 7.86
CA LEU A 125 -0.74 9.44 7.84
C LEU A 125 -1.10 8.34 6.83
N ARG A 126 -0.24 8.13 5.83
CA ARG A 126 -0.40 7.09 4.81
C ARG A 126 0.38 5.85 5.24
N LEU A 127 -0.23 5.11 6.18
CA LEU A 127 0.36 3.90 6.75
C LEU A 127 0.55 2.82 5.68
N VAL A 128 1.60 2.03 5.87
CA VAL A 128 1.92 0.83 5.10
C VAL A 128 2.19 -0.27 6.10
N PHE A 129 1.63 -1.44 5.85
CA PHE A 129 1.80 -2.65 6.64
C PHE A 129 2.45 -3.71 5.77
N HIS A 130 3.10 -4.68 6.39
CA HIS A 130 3.59 -5.86 5.68
C HIS A 130 3.53 -7.12 6.54
N ALA A 131 3.40 -8.25 5.87
CA ALA A 131 3.44 -9.58 6.49
C ALA A 131 3.83 -10.67 5.46
N PRO A 132 4.41 -11.80 5.92
CA PRO A 132 4.58 -13.00 5.10
C PRO A 132 3.24 -13.74 4.93
N VAL A 133 2.66 -13.73 3.75
CA VAL A 133 1.47 -14.52 3.38
C VAL A 133 1.91 -15.68 2.52
N ASP A 134 1.70 -16.92 2.99
CA ASP A 134 2.20 -18.16 2.36
C ASP A 134 3.68 -18.07 1.95
N GLY A 135 4.52 -17.51 2.83
CA GLY A 135 5.96 -17.32 2.61
C GLY A 135 6.35 -16.15 1.70
N THR A 136 5.38 -15.45 1.10
CA THR A 136 5.61 -14.25 0.28
C THR A 136 5.43 -12.98 1.10
N GLN A 137 6.40 -12.06 1.06
CA GLN A 137 6.23 -10.73 1.66
C GLN A 137 5.22 -9.93 0.85
N VAL A 138 4.14 -9.51 1.51
CA VAL A 138 3.10 -8.65 0.93
C VAL A 138 3.05 -7.35 1.72
N ALA A 139 3.07 -6.22 1.02
CA ALA A 139 2.80 -4.91 1.62
C ALA A 139 1.34 -4.51 1.36
N ALA A 140 0.72 -3.77 2.27
CA ALA A 140 -0.67 -3.32 2.17
C ALA A 140 -0.87 -1.95 2.80
N THR A 141 -1.85 -1.19 2.33
CA THR A 141 -2.24 0.09 2.96
C THR A 141 -3.26 -0.10 4.09
N ARG A 142 -3.80 -1.31 4.25
CA ARG A 142 -4.68 -1.70 5.35
C ARG A 142 -4.20 -3.01 5.99
N ALA A 143 -4.11 -3.01 7.31
CA ALA A 143 -3.70 -4.19 8.07
C ALA A 143 -4.76 -5.29 8.08
N ASP A 144 -6.05 -4.95 8.09
CA ASP A 144 -7.13 -5.93 8.12
C ASP A 144 -7.18 -6.82 6.86
N VAL A 145 -6.76 -6.28 5.70
CA VAL A 145 -6.64 -7.03 4.44
C VAL A 145 -5.56 -8.11 4.54
N LEU A 146 -4.42 -7.80 5.18
CA LEU A 146 -3.39 -8.80 5.47
C LEU A 146 -3.86 -9.80 6.52
N ALA A 147 -4.56 -9.35 7.56
CA ALA A 147 -5.05 -10.23 8.63
C ALA A 147 -6.05 -11.25 8.10
N ALA A 148 -6.94 -10.83 7.20
CA ALA A 148 -7.86 -11.72 6.51
C ALA A 148 -7.13 -12.78 5.67
N ALA A 149 -6.03 -12.41 5.01
CA ALA A 149 -5.22 -13.36 4.24
C ALA A 149 -4.43 -14.33 5.13
N LEU A 150 -4.00 -13.90 6.32
CA LEU A 150 -3.31 -14.72 7.30
C LEU A 150 -4.24 -15.58 8.16
N GLY A 151 -5.55 -15.27 8.18
CA GLY A 151 -6.50 -15.89 9.11
C GLY A 151 -6.22 -15.54 10.58
N THR A 152 -5.67 -14.34 10.85
CA THR A 152 -5.28 -13.92 12.20
C THR A 152 -6.34 -13.04 12.85
N ASP A 153 -6.65 -13.34 14.11
CA ASP A 153 -7.48 -12.49 14.95
C ASP A 153 -6.76 -11.19 15.36
N PRO A 154 -7.51 -10.14 15.74
CA PRO A 154 -6.94 -8.97 16.40
C PRO A 154 -6.10 -9.34 17.64
N ASP A 155 -5.09 -8.54 17.92
CA ASP A 155 -4.28 -8.72 19.12
C ASP A 155 -4.98 -8.12 20.33
N GLU A 156 -5.48 -8.98 21.21
CA GLU A 156 -6.21 -8.60 22.43
C GLU A 156 -5.43 -7.62 23.32
N GLU A 157 -4.10 -7.75 23.40
CA GLU A 157 -3.27 -6.82 24.16
C GLU A 157 -3.27 -5.43 23.52
N GLN A 158 -3.16 -5.36 22.20
CA GLN A 158 -3.24 -4.10 21.46
C GLN A 158 -4.64 -3.48 21.58
N LEU A 159 -5.70 -4.28 21.59
CA LEU A 159 -7.05 -3.79 21.85
C LEU A 159 -7.17 -3.23 23.27
N ALA A 160 -6.66 -3.92 24.28
CA ALA A 160 -6.66 -3.44 25.66
C ALA A 160 -5.90 -2.12 25.83
N ILE A 161 -4.76 -1.97 25.15
CA ILE A 161 -4.00 -0.71 25.10
C ILE A 161 -4.85 0.44 24.56
N ARG A 162 -5.70 0.22 23.54
CA ARG A 162 -6.60 1.26 22.98
C ARG A 162 -7.71 1.70 23.95
N LEU A 163 -7.96 0.93 25.01
CA LEU A 163 -8.91 1.28 26.06
C LEU A 163 -8.29 2.13 27.18
N LEU A 164 -6.96 2.31 27.20
CA LEU A 164 -6.29 3.16 28.19
C LEU A 164 -6.54 4.65 27.91
N TRP A 165 -6.58 5.47 28.97
CA TRP A 165 -6.62 6.93 28.86
C TRP A 165 -5.63 7.61 29.81
N PRO A 166 -4.62 8.35 29.30
CA PRO A 166 -4.21 8.44 27.89
C PRO A 166 -3.43 7.20 27.43
N VAL A 167 -3.51 6.88 26.12
CA VAL A 167 -2.66 5.82 25.53
C VAL A 167 -1.23 6.34 25.36
N PRO A 168 -0.20 5.61 25.85
CA PRO A 168 1.20 5.97 25.59
C PRO A 168 1.50 6.00 24.08
N HIS A 169 2.10 7.09 23.60
CA HIS A 169 2.30 7.34 22.16
C HIS A 169 3.04 6.21 21.41
N THR A 170 4.02 5.56 22.03
CA THR A 170 4.74 4.42 21.43
C THR A 170 3.87 3.17 21.27
N LEU A 171 2.95 2.95 22.21
CA LEU A 171 2.01 1.83 22.17
C LEU A 171 0.87 2.10 21.17
N ALA A 172 0.62 3.35 20.84
CA ALA A 172 -0.39 3.74 19.86
C ALA A 172 0.03 3.50 18.40
N GLU A 173 1.29 3.15 18.13
CA GLU A 173 1.81 2.94 16.77
C GLU A 173 1.78 1.47 16.32
N ALA A 174 1.61 0.53 17.25
CA ALA A 174 1.58 -0.90 16.95
C ALA A 174 0.28 -1.30 16.19
N PRO A 175 0.37 -2.20 15.19
CA PRO A 175 -0.79 -2.74 14.49
C PRO A 175 -1.72 -3.50 15.43
N MET A 176 -3.03 -3.45 15.16
CA MET A 176 -4.05 -4.16 15.97
C MET A 176 -4.12 -5.67 15.70
N TRP A 177 -3.26 -6.22 14.84
CA TRP A 177 -3.33 -7.61 14.40
C TRP A 177 -1.97 -8.29 14.56
N ARG A 178 -2.01 -9.56 14.97
CA ARG A 178 -0.80 -10.39 15.16
C ARG A 178 -0.16 -10.72 13.82
N GLY A 179 1.18 -10.81 13.81
CA GLY A 179 1.95 -11.18 12.62
C GLY A 179 2.02 -10.10 11.53
N ILE A 180 1.49 -8.90 11.78
CA ILE A 180 1.52 -7.75 10.87
C ILE A 180 2.41 -6.68 11.45
N THR A 181 3.28 -6.13 10.62
CA THR A 181 4.20 -5.04 10.99
C THR A 181 3.81 -3.76 10.25
N ALA A 182 3.76 -2.63 10.95
CA ALA A 182 3.66 -1.32 10.33
C ALA A 182 5.05 -0.82 9.92
N VAL A 183 5.16 -0.25 8.73
CA VAL A 183 6.33 0.53 8.32
C VAL A 183 6.37 1.78 9.19
N SER A 184 7.45 1.96 9.95
CA SER A 184 7.57 3.10 10.84
C SER A 184 7.68 4.41 10.03
N PRO A 185 7.00 5.49 10.43
CA PRO A 185 7.11 6.79 9.76
C PRO A 185 8.54 7.37 9.80
N ARG A 186 9.34 6.92 10.77
CA ARG A 186 10.70 7.43 11.07
C ARG A 186 11.81 6.66 10.37
N THR A 187 11.59 5.41 9.97
CA THR A 187 12.50 4.67 9.10
C THR A 187 12.05 4.88 7.67
N ARG A 188 12.67 5.85 7.00
CA ARG A 188 12.61 6.02 5.56
C ARG A 188 13.93 5.59 4.96
#